data_AF-A0AAD4AHU6-F1
#
_entry.id   AF-A0AAD4AHU6-F1
#
_cell.length_a   1.000
_cell.length_b   1.000
_cell.length_c   1.000
_cell.angle_alpha   90.00
_cell.angle_beta   90.00
_cell.angle_gamma   90.00
#
_symmetry.space_group_name_H-M   'P 1'
#
loop_
_entity.id
_entity.type
_entity.pdbx_description
1 polymer ?
#
loop_
_entity_poly.entity_id
_entity_poly.type
_entity_poly.pdbx_seq_one_letter_code
_entity_poly.pdbx_strand_id
1 'polypeptide(L)'
;MNCVYSESKGMCIDGHFWLIHPRTGEKWSSESVAEFIAHYTPESIDELALIRADIISQIKRTVASRLTSEYWRVQRAQERLEIAKLTLDDSLVTSATEHLQFELTARENLRQASNLAELDVADITDINELNLFNFIPEEYMG
;
A
#
# COMPACT_ATOMS: atom_id res chain seq x y z
N MET A 1 7.59 -17.48 -20.67
CA MET A 1 6.97 -18.49 -19.78
C MET A 1 7.31 -19.88 -20.29
N ASN A 2 7.90 -20.73 -19.47
CA ASN A 2 8.27 -22.09 -19.86
C ASN A 2 7.57 -23.08 -18.94
N CYS A 3 6.39 -23.54 -19.35
CA CYS A 3 5.83 -24.76 -18.81
C CYS A 3 6.70 -25.93 -19.28
N VAL A 4 7.45 -26.52 -18.36
CA VAL A 4 8.42 -27.57 -18.66
C VAL A 4 8.17 -28.75 -17.75
N TYR A 5 8.03 -29.93 -18.34
CA TYR A 5 7.90 -31.16 -17.60
C TYR A 5 9.28 -31.76 -17.29
N SER A 6 9.44 -32.25 -16.06
CA SER A 6 10.60 -33.01 -15.61
C SER A 6 10.13 -34.26 -14.87
N GLU A 7 10.52 -35.45 -15.32
CA GLU A 7 10.11 -36.72 -14.68
C GLU A 7 10.45 -36.78 -13.18
N SER A 8 11.56 -36.15 -12.77
CA SER A 8 12.00 -36.13 -11.36
C SER A 8 11.34 -35.06 -10.49
N LYS A 9 10.72 -34.03 -11.10
CA LYS A 9 10.23 -32.84 -10.39
C LYS A 9 8.76 -32.50 -10.70
N GLY A 10 8.14 -33.21 -11.63
CA GLY A 10 6.80 -32.93 -12.12
C GLY A 10 6.77 -31.76 -13.11
N MET A 11 5.63 -31.09 -13.18
CA MET A 11 5.37 -30.01 -14.12
C MET A 11 5.79 -28.65 -13.55
N CYS A 12 6.61 -27.88 -14.28
CA CYS A 12 6.89 -26.49 -13.95
C CYS A 12 5.77 -25.60 -14.51
N ILE A 13 5.14 -24.80 -13.66
CA ILE A 13 4.07 -23.85 -14.00
C ILE A 13 4.44 -22.53 -13.33
N ASP A 14 4.62 -21.47 -14.11
CA ASP A 14 5.02 -20.15 -13.60
C ASP A 14 6.27 -20.15 -12.70
N GLY A 15 7.24 -21.04 -12.98
CA GLY A 15 8.49 -21.16 -12.21
C GLY A 15 8.38 -22.05 -10.96
N HIS A 16 7.22 -22.62 -10.67
CA HIS A 16 6.99 -23.54 -9.56
C HIS A 16 6.78 -24.98 -10.05
N PHE A 17 7.40 -25.95 -9.38
CA PHE A 17 7.26 -27.37 -9.70
C PHE A 17 6.10 -28.00 -8.95
N TRP A 18 5.24 -28.70 -9.69
CA TRP A 18 4.07 -29.42 -9.20
C TRP A 18 4.21 -30.89 -9.51
N LEU A 19 4.25 -31.74 -8.48
CA LEU A 19 4.28 -33.21 -8.65
C LEU A 19 2.92 -33.81 -9.02
N ILE A 20 1.84 -33.07 -8.74
CA ILE A 20 0.45 -33.47 -8.95
C ILE A 20 -0.22 -32.36 -9.76
N HIS A 21 -1.15 -32.74 -10.64
CA HIS A 21 -1.92 -31.82 -11.45
C HIS A 21 -2.80 -30.93 -10.56
N PRO A 22 -2.66 -29.59 -10.62
CA PRO A 22 -3.32 -28.68 -9.68
C PRO A 22 -4.85 -28.65 -9.82
N ARG A 23 -5.39 -28.90 -11.02
CA ARG A 23 -6.85 -28.94 -11.27
C ARG A 23 -7.51 -30.29 -10.97
N THR A 24 -6.87 -31.41 -11.29
CA THR A 24 -7.47 -32.75 -11.16
C THR A 24 -7.04 -33.49 -9.90
N GLY A 25 -5.92 -33.08 -9.27
CA GLY A 25 -5.37 -33.77 -8.10
C GLY A 25 -4.67 -35.10 -8.43
N GLU A 26 -4.50 -35.43 -9.71
CA GLU A 26 -3.87 -36.68 -10.16
C GLU A 26 -2.38 -36.52 -10.46
N LYS A 27 -1.62 -37.62 -10.44
CA LYS A 27 -0.22 -37.59 -10.89
C LYS A 27 -0.14 -37.22 -12.37
N TRP A 28 0.88 -36.46 -12.73
CA TRP A 28 1.15 -36.13 -14.12
C TRP A 28 1.41 -37.40 -14.95
N SER A 29 0.69 -37.53 -16.06
CA SER A 29 0.91 -38.53 -17.10
C SER A 29 1.40 -37.80 -18.36
N SER A 30 1.96 -38.55 -19.31
CA SER A 30 2.37 -37.99 -20.61
C SER A 30 1.21 -37.28 -21.33
N GLU A 31 0.00 -37.80 -21.20
CA GLU A 31 -1.21 -37.24 -21.79
C GLU A 31 -1.65 -35.96 -21.08
N SER A 32 -1.74 -35.97 -19.74
CA SER A 32 -2.17 -34.79 -18.98
C SER A 32 -1.14 -33.66 -19.01
N VAL A 33 0.15 -33.97 -19.16
CA VAL A 33 1.21 -32.98 -19.40
C VAL A 33 1.05 -32.34 -20.77
N ALA A 34 0.88 -33.15 -21.83
CA ALA A 34 0.73 -32.64 -23.19
C ALA A 34 -0.53 -31.77 -23.32
N GLU A 35 -1.65 -32.23 -22.74
CA GLU A 35 -2.91 -31.50 -22.70
C GLU A 35 -2.78 -30.18 -21.93
N PHE A 36 -2.13 -30.21 -20.76
CA PHE A 36 -1.91 -29.00 -19.96
C PHE A 36 -1.04 -28.00 -20.70
N ILE A 37 0.09 -28.41 -21.29
CA ILE A 37 0.97 -27.52 -22.07
C ILE A 37 0.23 -26.92 -23.27
N ALA A 38 -0.56 -27.72 -23.99
CA ALA A 38 -1.28 -27.28 -25.18
C ALA A 38 -2.35 -26.22 -24.88
N HIS A 39 -2.93 -26.25 -23.68
CA HIS A 39 -4.00 -25.34 -23.24
C HIS A 39 -3.54 -24.36 -22.16
N TYR A 40 -2.26 -24.35 -21.82
CA TYR A 40 -1.72 -23.46 -20.81
C TYR A 40 -1.64 -22.05 -21.38
N THR A 41 -2.59 -21.23 -20.97
CA THR A 41 -2.50 -19.77 -21.08
C THR A 41 -1.94 -19.27 -19.75
N PRO A 42 -0.75 -18.64 -19.73
CA PRO A 42 -0.29 -17.95 -18.55
C PRO A 42 -1.37 -16.93 -18.16
N GLU A 43 -1.73 -16.87 -16.87
CA GLU A 43 -2.50 -15.73 -16.39
C GLU A 43 -1.67 -14.48 -16.68
N SER A 44 -2.20 -13.55 -17.46
CA SER A 44 -1.51 -12.27 -17.67
C SER A 44 -1.47 -11.58 -16.33
N ILE A 45 -0.30 -11.55 -15.71
CA ILE A 45 -0.07 -10.71 -14.55
C ILE A 45 -0.25 -9.27 -15.04
N ASP A 46 -1.26 -8.59 -14.50
CA ASP A 46 -1.44 -7.16 -14.71
C ASP A 46 -0.34 -6.43 -13.93
N GLU A 47 0.83 -6.31 -14.58
CA GLU A 47 2.03 -5.69 -14.03
C GLU A 47 1.74 -4.26 -13.58
N LEU A 48 0.86 -3.56 -14.30
CA LEU A 48 0.43 -2.21 -13.96
C LEU A 48 -0.39 -2.18 -12.67
N ALA A 49 -1.31 -3.13 -12.48
CA ALA A 49 -2.05 -3.27 -11.22
C ALA A 49 -1.13 -3.62 -10.04
N LEU A 50 -0.12 -4.47 -10.25
CA LEU A 50 0.85 -4.82 -9.20
C LEU A 50 1.69 -3.62 -8.76
N ILE A 51 2.27 -2.89 -9.71
CA ILE A 51 3.09 -1.71 -9.40
C ILE A 51 2.23 -0.66 -8.71
N ARG A 52 0.99 -0.44 -9.17
CA ARG A 52 0.05 0.50 -8.56
C ARG A 52 -0.22 0.14 -7.10
N ALA A 53 -0.49 -1.14 -6.83
CA ALA A 53 -0.73 -1.61 -5.47
C ALA A 53 0.49 -1.41 -4.56
N ASP A 54 1.71 -1.62 -5.08
CA ASP A 54 2.93 -1.39 -4.31
C ASP A 54 3.12 0.09 -3.98
N ILE A 55 2.96 1.00 -4.95
CA ILE A 55 3.07 2.45 -4.73
C ILE A 55 2.03 2.92 -3.71
N ILE A 56 0.78 2.49 -3.83
CA ILE A 56 -0.27 2.80 -2.82
C ILE A 56 0.15 2.29 -1.43
N SER A 57 0.76 1.10 -1.36
CA SER A 57 1.30 0.57 -0.09
C SER A 57 2.42 1.47 0.47
N GLN A 58 3.30 1.96 -0.40
CA GLN A 58 4.39 2.86 -0.02
C GLN A 58 3.86 4.20 0.51
N ILE A 59 2.91 4.83 -0.19
CA ILE A 59 2.22 6.06 0.27
C ILE A 59 1.68 5.86 1.70
N LYS A 60 0.93 4.78 1.91
CA LYS A 60 0.33 4.45 3.22
C LYS A 60 1.38 4.25 4.31
N ARG A 61 2.48 3.55 4.01
CA ARG A 61 3.57 3.35 4.96
C ARG A 61 4.24 4.66 5.33
N THR A 62 4.52 5.52 4.35
CA THR A 62 5.12 6.84 4.57
C THR A 62 4.24 7.70 5.48
N VAL A 63 2.95 7.80 5.16
CA VAL A 63 1.98 8.55 5.97
C VAL A 63 1.84 7.97 7.37
N ALA A 64 1.68 6.65 7.50
CA ALA A 64 1.58 6.00 8.81
C ALA A 64 2.83 6.22 9.67
N SER A 65 4.02 6.14 9.08
CA SER A 65 5.29 6.41 9.77
C SER A 65 5.33 7.83 10.31
N ARG A 66 5.00 8.82 9.47
CA ARG A 66 5.00 10.23 9.86
C ARG A 66 3.96 10.52 10.94
N LEU A 67 2.72 10.06 10.75
CA LEU A 67 1.63 10.17 11.73
C LEU A 67 2.00 9.55 13.09
N THR A 68 2.79 8.49 13.09
CA THR A 68 3.29 7.84 14.32
C THR A 68 4.38 8.69 14.96
N SER A 69 5.35 9.16 14.17
CA SER A 69 6.46 9.99 14.65
C SER A 69 6.01 11.35 15.22
N GLU A 70 4.90 11.89 14.74
CA GLU A 70 4.34 13.17 15.15
C GLU A 70 3.25 13.04 16.24
N TYR A 71 2.85 11.81 16.59
CA TYR A 71 1.77 11.56 17.56
C TYR A 71 1.99 12.24 18.92
N TRP A 72 3.24 12.31 19.38
CA TRP A 72 3.58 12.97 20.64
C TRP A 72 3.20 14.46 20.66
N ARG A 73 3.14 15.14 19.51
CA ARG A 73 2.76 16.56 19.43
C ARG A 73 1.31 16.75 19.83
N VAL A 74 0.43 15.88 19.32
CA VAL A 74 -0.99 15.85 19.68
C VAL A 74 -1.15 15.54 21.17
N GLN A 75 -0.44 14.54 21.69
CA GLN A 75 -0.48 14.20 23.11
C GLN A 75 -0.05 15.40 23.98
N ARG A 76 1.04 16.07 23.63
CA ARG A 76 1.53 17.26 24.34
C ARG A 76 0.55 18.43 24.25
N ALA A 77 -0.12 18.63 23.12
CA ALA A 77 -1.13 19.67 22.97
C ALA A 77 -2.38 19.38 23.83
N GLN A 78 -2.80 18.12 23.92
CA GLN A 78 -3.87 17.67 24.82
C GLN A 78 -3.49 17.89 26.29
N GLU A 79 -2.29 17.49 26.70
CA GLU A 79 -1.79 17.71 28.06
C GLU A 79 -1.80 19.19 28.44
N ARG A 80 -1.36 20.08 27.53
CA ARG A 80 -1.38 21.54 27.74
C ARG A 80 -2.80 22.07 27.91
N LEU A 81 -3.74 21.58 27.12
CA LEU A 81 -5.15 21.96 27.24
C LEU A 81 -5.72 21.54 28.60
N GLU A 82 -5.43 20.33 29.07
CA GLU A 82 -5.87 19.88 30.40
C GLU A 82 -5.26 20.71 31.52
N ILE A 83 -3.97 21.05 31.43
CA ILE A 83 -3.32 21.95 32.39
C ILE A 83 -3.98 23.34 32.37
N ALA A 84 -4.24 23.90 31.19
CA ALA A 84 -4.88 25.21 31.06
C ALA A 84 -6.27 25.24 31.70
N LYS A 85 -7.07 24.18 31.51
CA LYS A 85 -8.40 24.05 32.15
C LYS A 85 -8.33 24.08 33.68
N LEU A 86 -7.25 23.58 34.28
CA LEU A 86 -7.06 23.62 35.73
C LEU A 86 -6.73 25.02 36.27
N THR A 87 -6.19 25.91 35.43
CA THR A 87 -5.82 27.27 35.84
C THR A 87 -7.03 28.22 35.96
N LEU A 88 -8.18 27.84 35.40
CA LEU A 88 -9.38 28.69 35.30
C LEU A 88 -9.13 30.03 34.59
N ASP A 89 -8.08 30.10 33.76
CA ASP A 89 -7.78 31.24 32.90
C ASP A 89 -8.27 30.95 31.48
N ASP A 90 -9.37 31.59 31.10
CA ASP A 90 -10.00 31.42 29.79
C ASP A 90 -9.04 31.73 28.64
N SER A 91 -8.11 32.67 28.80
CA SER A 91 -7.14 33.01 27.76
C SER A 91 -6.15 31.88 27.48
N LEU A 92 -5.70 31.20 28.54
CA LEU A 92 -4.83 30.02 28.43
C LEU A 92 -5.58 28.84 27.81
N VAL A 93 -6.86 28.66 28.16
CA VAL A 93 -7.72 27.61 27.58
C VAL A 93 -7.91 27.86 26.08
N THR A 94 -8.19 29.09 25.66
CA THR A 94 -8.32 29.44 24.23
C THR A 94 -7.02 29.15 23.48
N SER A 95 -5.89 29.64 23.97
CA SER A 95 -4.59 29.43 23.32
C SER A 95 -4.21 27.94 23.22
N ALA A 96 -4.45 27.15 24.28
CA ALA A 96 -4.18 25.72 24.24
C ALA A 96 -5.11 24.97 23.30
N THR A 97 -6.37 25.41 23.17
CA THR A 97 -7.34 24.85 22.22
C THR A 97 -6.93 25.11 20.78
N GLU A 98 -6.54 26.34 20.45
CA GLU A 98 -6.04 26.71 19.12
C GLU A 98 -4.80 25.88 18.73
N HIS A 99 -3.88 25.67 19.68
CA HIS A 99 -2.70 24.83 19.43
C HIS A 99 -3.06 23.37 19.19
N LEU A 100 -4.00 22.80 19.94
CA LEU A 100 -4.48 21.44 19.69
C LEU A 100 -5.16 21.33 18.32
N GLN A 101 -5.98 22.31 17.95
CA GLN A 101 -6.61 22.36 16.63
C GLN A 101 -5.57 22.41 15.51
N PHE A 102 -4.53 23.22 15.66
CA PHE A 102 -3.42 23.28 14.70
C PHE A 102 -2.77 21.91 14.44
N GLU A 103 -2.41 21.18 15.51
CA GLU A 103 -1.79 19.85 15.37
C GLU A 103 -2.77 18.82 14.75
N LEU A 104 -4.06 18.89 15.09
CA LEU A 104 -5.09 18.01 14.50
C LEU A 104 -5.33 18.32 13.03
N THR A 105 -5.35 19.59 12.64
CA THR A 105 -5.46 20.01 11.23
C THR A 105 -4.26 19.57 10.43
N ALA A 106 -3.03 19.75 10.94
CA ALA A 106 -1.82 19.26 10.26
C ALA A 106 -1.88 17.73 10.03
N ARG A 107 -2.36 16.99 11.03
CA ARG A 107 -2.56 15.53 10.93
C ARG A 107 -3.58 15.15 9.85
N GLU A 108 -4.67 15.90 9.75
CA GLU A 108 -5.70 15.67 8.75
C GLU A 108 -5.24 16.02 7.34
N ASN A 109 -4.52 17.13 7.18
CA ASN A 109 -3.90 17.51 5.90
C ASN A 109 -2.99 16.40 5.37
N LEU A 110 -2.24 15.72 6.25
CA LEU A 110 -1.40 14.57 5.87
C LEU A 110 -2.21 13.36 5.40
N ARG A 111 -3.38 13.10 5.99
CA ARG A 111 -4.28 12.05 5.49
C ARG A 111 -4.90 12.43 4.16
N GLN A 112 -5.31 13.67 3.99
CA GLN A 112 -5.84 14.17 2.73
C GLN A 112 -4.79 14.10 1.62
N ALA A 113 -3.54 14.44 1.93
CA ALA A 113 -2.41 14.28 1.01
C ALA A 113 -2.24 12.83 0.55
N SER A 114 -2.36 11.85 1.47
CA SER A 114 -2.38 10.42 1.12
C SER A 114 -3.49 10.10 0.13
N ASN A 115 -4.71 10.55 0.43
CA ASN A 115 -5.88 10.24 -0.40
C ASN A 115 -5.75 10.83 -1.81
N LEU A 116 -5.25 12.06 -1.92
CA LEU A 116 -5.01 12.70 -3.21
C LEU A 116 -3.94 11.96 -4.02
N ALA A 117 -2.82 11.61 -3.38
CA ALA A 117 -1.77 10.84 -4.05
C ALA A 117 -2.24 9.44 -4.48
N GLU A 118 -3.09 8.77 -3.69
CA GLU A 118 -3.69 7.49 -4.06
C GLU A 118 -4.63 7.60 -5.27
N LEU A 119 -5.35 8.73 -5.40
CA LEU A 119 -6.19 9.01 -6.57
C LEU A 119 -5.34 9.26 -7.82
N ASP A 120 -4.29 10.08 -7.72
CA ASP A 120 -3.38 10.33 -8.84
C ASP A 120 -2.78 9.02 -9.36
N VAL A 121 -2.31 8.15 -8.45
CA VAL A 121 -1.75 6.83 -8.79
C VAL A 121 -2.79 5.89 -9.42
N ALA A 122 -4.06 6.02 -9.05
CA ALA A 122 -5.14 5.26 -9.66
C ALA A 122 -5.38 5.68 -11.12
N ASP A 123 -5.22 6.97 -11.43
CA ASP A 123 -5.45 7.55 -12.75
C ASP A 123 -4.28 7.34 -13.72
N ILE A 124 -3.07 7.02 -13.21
CA ILE A 124 -1.92 6.67 -14.06
C ILE A 124 -2.20 5.36 -14.80
N THR A 125 -2.07 5.41 -16.13
CA THR A 125 -2.27 4.27 -17.05
C THR A 125 -1.00 3.86 -17.81
N ASP A 126 0.09 4.63 -17.68
CA ASP A 126 1.39 4.29 -18.24
C ASP A 126 2.33 3.73 -17.16
N ILE A 127 2.97 2.61 -17.47
CA ILE A 127 3.86 1.92 -16.54
C ILE A 127 5.14 2.72 -16.23
N ASN A 128 5.63 3.53 -17.18
CA ASN A 128 6.84 4.33 -16.96
C ASN A 128 6.53 5.53 -16.07
N GLU A 129 5.40 6.20 -16.30
CA GLU A 129 4.91 7.26 -15.42
C GLU A 129 4.71 6.74 -13.99
N LEU A 130 4.12 5.55 -13.84
CA LEU A 130 3.92 4.91 -12.56
C LEU A 130 5.26 4.61 -11.85
N ASN A 131 6.26 4.11 -12.58
CA ASN A 131 7.60 3.85 -12.03
C ASN A 131 8.38 5.12 -11.63
N LEU A 132 8.01 6.28 -12.18
CA LEU A 132 8.62 7.57 -11.85
C LEU A 132 7.88 8.30 -10.72
N PHE A 133 6.70 7.81 -10.32
CA PHE A 133 5.93 8.42 -9.26
C PHE A 133 6.69 8.38 -7.94
N ASN A 134 6.80 9.54 -7.30
CA ASN A 134 7.44 9.70 -5.99
C ASN A 134 6.54 10.53 -5.08
N PHE A 135 6.10 9.94 -3.97
CA PHE A 135 5.20 10.61 -3.05
C PHE A 135 5.95 11.55 -2.11
N ILE A 136 5.67 12.86 -2.22
CA ILE A 136 6.13 13.91 -1.32
C ILE A 136 4.90 14.58 -0.69
N PRO A 137 4.59 14.31 0.60
CA PRO A 137 3.36 14.80 1.24
C PRO A 137 3.13 16.31 1.11
N GLU A 138 4.19 17.10 1.18
CA GLU A 138 4.15 18.56 1.08
C GLU A 138 3.60 19.06 -0.26
N GLU A 139 3.79 18.32 -1.35
CA GLU A 139 3.27 18.68 -2.67
C GLU A 139 1.74 18.53 -2.76
N TYR A 140 1.17 17.79 -1.82
CA TYR A 140 -0.26 17.51 -1.71
C TYR A 140 -0.95 18.28 -0.57
N MET A 141 -0.19 19.08 0.18
CA MET A 141 -0.71 19.95 1.24
C MET A 141 -0.77 21.38 0.71
N GLY A 142 -1.99 21.86 0.43
CA GLY A 142 -2.25 23.25 0.03
C GLY A 142 -2.07 24.27 1.15
#